data_AF-C0XMN1-F1
#
_entry.id   AF-C0XMN1-F1
#
_cell.length_a   1.000
_cell.length_b   1.000
_cell.length_c   1.000
_cell.angle_alpha   90.00
_cell.angle_beta   90.00
_cell.angle_gamma   90.00
#
_symmetry.space_group_name_H-M   'P 1'
#
loop_
_entity.id
_entity.type
_entity.pdbx_description
1 polymer ?
#
loop_
_entity_poly.entity_id
_entity_poly.type
_entity_poly.pdbx_seq_one_letter_code
_entity_poly.pdbx_strand_id
1 'polypeptide(L)'
;IQKLSAREEPVVFILWGRAARNKIALIDTNTNVVLQSAHPSPLSANRGFFGSKPFSKTNEALIAMGEEPINWQLPEKVTQTP
;
A
#
# COMPACT_ATOMS: atom_id res chain seq x y z
N ILE A 1 -1.23 -7.42 -11.49
CA ILE A 1 -0.03 -7.22 -10.64
C ILE A 1 1.22 -7.14 -11.51
N GLN A 2 1.62 -8.22 -12.20
CA GLN A 2 2.82 -8.22 -13.06
C GLN A 2 2.88 -7.05 -14.05
N LYS A 3 1.78 -6.74 -14.76
CA LYS A 3 1.73 -5.59 -15.69
C LYS A 3 2.00 -4.24 -15.00
N LEU A 4 1.56 -4.07 -13.76
CA LEU A 4 1.81 -2.84 -12.99
C LEU A 4 3.26 -2.80 -12.50
N SER A 5 3.79 -3.94 -12.06
CA SER A 5 5.18 -4.07 -11.60
C SER A 5 6.20 -3.85 -12.72
N ALA A 6 5.83 -4.06 -13.97
CA ALA A 6 6.69 -3.90 -15.14
C ALA A 6 6.60 -2.50 -15.78
N ARG A 7 5.88 -1.55 -15.19
CA ARG A 7 5.90 -0.16 -15.64
C ARG A 7 7.28 0.45 -15.38
N GLU A 8 7.62 1.45 -16.16
CA GLU A 8 8.84 2.23 -15.97
C GLU A 8 8.78 3.07 -14.68
N GLU A 9 7.61 3.64 -14.39
CA GLU A 9 7.37 4.38 -13.15
C GLU A 9 7.20 3.41 -11.97
N PRO A 10 7.98 3.60 -10.89
CA PRO A 10 7.91 2.74 -9.72
C PRO A 10 6.57 2.88 -8.99
N VAL A 11 6.09 1.78 -8.41
CA VAL A 11 4.81 1.74 -7.69
C VAL A 11 5.02 1.30 -6.25
N VAL A 12 4.23 1.89 -5.34
CA VAL A 12 4.14 1.42 -3.94
C VAL A 12 3.02 0.39 -3.82
N PHE A 13 3.37 -0.88 -3.56
CA PHE A 13 2.42 -1.95 -3.30
C PHE A 13 2.21 -2.15 -1.80
N ILE A 14 0.96 -2.06 -1.33
CA ILE A 14 0.59 -2.34 0.07
C ILE A 14 -0.05 -3.72 0.15
N LEU A 15 0.61 -4.67 0.82
CA LEU A 15 0.18 -6.06 0.94
C LEU A 15 -0.22 -6.40 2.37
N TRP A 16 -1.53 -6.41 2.64
CA TRP A 16 -2.10 -6.73 3.95
C TRP A 16 -2.54 -8.19 4.06
N GLY A 17 -1.98 -8.91 5.04
CA GLY A 17 -2.32 -10.30 5.30
C GLY A 17 -1.61 -11.31 4.39
N ARG A 18 -1.74 -12.61 4.73
CA ARG A 18 -0.97 -13.69 4.07
C ARG A 18 -1.27 -13.80 2.57
N ALA A 19 -2.54 -13.75 2.18
CA ALA A 19 -2.93 -13.89 0.78
C ALA A 19 -2.35 -12.79 -0.12
N ALA A 20 -2.36 -11.54 0.35
CA ALA A 20 -1.75 -10.42 -0.38
C ALA A 20 -0.22 -10.53 -0.40
N ARG A 21 0.41 -10.82 0.75
CA ARG A 21 1.88 -10.99 0.84
C ARG A 21 2.41 -12.09 -0.08
N ASN A 22 1.66 -13.18 -0.29
CA ASN A 22 2.03 -14.23 -1.24
C ASN A 22 2.14 -13.72 -2.69
N LYS A 23 1.57 -12.55 -3.03
CA LYS A 23 1.68 -11.93 -4.36
C LYS A 23 3.00 -11.19 -4.57
N ILE A 24 3.87 -11.08 -3.56
CA ILE A 24 5.19 -10.47 -3.70
C ILE A 24 6.03 -11.14 -4.80
N ALA A 25 5.85 -12.44 -5.03
CA ALA A 25 6.51 -13.17 -6.11
C ALA A 25 6.15 -12.67 -7.53
N LEU A 26 5.14 -11.79 -7.65
CA LEU A 26 4.69 -11.19 -8.90
C LEU A 26 5.15 -9.72 -9.04
N ILE A 27 5.94 -9.22 -8.09
CA ILE A 27 6.40 -7.83 -8.00
C ILE A 27 7.93 -7.81 -8.02
N ASP A 28 8.51 -7.06 -8.93
CA ASP A 28 9.94 -6.75 -8.92
C ASP A 28 10.22 -5.72 -7.83
N THR A 29 10.87 -6.17 -6.76
CA THR A 29 11.20 -5.36 -5.58
C THR A 29 12.49 -4.55 -5.74
N ASN A 30 13.19 -4.66 -6.87
CA ASN A 30 14.34 -3.80 -7.16
C ASN A 30 13.88 -2.43 -7.68
N THR A 31 12.74 -2.42 -8.36
CA THR A 31 12.14 -1.23 -8.99
C THR A 31 10.98 -0.69 -8.18
N ASN A 32 10.16 -1.55 -7.57
CA ASN A 32 8.96 -1.16 -6.83
C ASN A 32 9.16 -1.24 -5.31
N VAL A 33 8.41 -0.43 -4.57
CA VAL A 33 8.38 -0.51 -3.10
C VAL A 33 7.23 -1.38 -2.63
N VAL A 34 7.51 -2.31 -1.71
CA VAL A 34 6.50 -3.21 -1.14
C VAL A 34 6.40 -3.00 0.37
N LEU A 35 5.23 -2.56 0.84
CA LEU A 35 4.90 -2.43 2.25
C LEU A 35 4.02 -3.59 2.68
N GLN A 36 4.42 -4.32 3.72
CA GLN A 36 3.73 -5.51 4.19
C GLN A 36 3.34 -5.37 5.66
N SER A 37 2.12 -5.81 6.01
CA SER A 37 1.71 -5.93 7.42
C SER A 37 0.60 -6.97 7.59
N ALA A 38 0.18 -7.18 8.84
CA ALA A 38 -1.00 -8.01 9.11
C ALA A 38 -2.26 -7.39 8.47
N HIS A 39 -3.31 -8.19 8.28
CA HIS A 39 -4.55 -7.69 7.72
C HIS A 39 -5.29 -6.79 8.75
N PRO A 40 -5.96 -5.70 8.32
CA PRO A 40 -6.73 -4.82 9.22
C PRO A 40 -7.93 -5.48 9.89
N SER A 41 -8.33 -6.68 9.47
CA SER A 41 -9.42 -7.44 10.11
C SER A 41 -9.17 -7.60 11.62
N PRO A 42 -10.21 -7.52 12.47
CA PRO A 42 -10.09 -7.68 13.92
C PRO A 42 -9.32 -8.92 14.36
N LEU A 43 -9.42 -10.03 13.62
CA LEU A 43 -8.74 -11.29 13.91
C LEU A 43 -7.21 -11.17 13.92
N SER A 44 -6.64 -10.23 13.16
CA SER A 44 -5.20 -10.06 12.99
C SER A 44 -4.68 -8.65 13.25
N ALA A 45 -5.54 -7.66 13.46
CA ALA A 45 -5.13 -6.27 13.55
C ALA A 45 -4.14 -6.00 14.69
N ASN A 46 -4.42 -6.57 15.87
CA ASN A 46 -3.56 -6.50 17.05
C ASN A 46 -2.25 -7.31 16.89
N ARG A 47 -2.16 -8.18 15.88
CA ARG A 47 -0.98 -9.01 15.60
C ARG A 47 -0.01 -8.36 14.61
N GLY A 48 -0.13 -7.06 14.38
CA GLY A 48 0.84 -6.29 13.59
C GLY A 48 0.26 -5.42 12.46
N PHE A 49 -1.05 -5.13 12.45
CA PHE A 49 -1.58 -4.05 11.61
C PHE A 49 -1.48 -2.71 12.34
N PHE A 50 -1.95 -2.65 13.59
CA PHE A 50 -1.76 -1.45 14.42
C PHE A 50 -0.27 -1.19 14.65
N GLY A 51 0.14 0.07 14.47
CA GLY A 51 1.56 0.46 14.50
C GLY A 51 2.34 0.21 13.21
N SER A 52 1.79 -0.50 12.21
CA SER A 52 2.50 -0.76 10.95
C SER A 52 2.71 0.48 10.08
N LYS A 53 1.93 1.54 10.33
CA LYS A 53 2.01 2.86 9.66
C LYS A 53 2.04 2.78 8.12
N PRO A 54 1.13 2.04 7.47
CA PRO A 54 1.22 1.82 6.02
C PRO A 54 1.05 3.14 5.25
N PHE A 55 0.16 4.03 5.67
CA PHE A 55 -0.15 5.27 4.95
C PHE A 55 1.01 6.28 4.97
N SER A 56 1.63 6.51 6.14
CA SER A 56 2.77 7.43 6.22
C SER A 56 3.98 6.89 5.48
N LYS A 57 4.26 5.59 5.61
CA LYS A 57 5.34 4.92 4.86
C LYS A 57 5.11 4.95 3.35
N THR A 58 3.86 4.87 2.90
CA THR A 58 3.54 5.06 1.48
C THR A 58 3.91 6.47 1.02
N ASN A 59 3.54 7.50 1.78
CA ASN A 59 3.89 8.87 1.43
C ASN A 59 5.41 9.11 1.51
N GLU A 60 6.10 8.54 2.49
CA GLU A 60 7.58 8.57 2.56
C GLU A 60 8.22 7.95 1.31
N ALA A 61 7.69 6.82 0.83
CA ALA A 61 8.17 6.17 -0.39
C ALA A 61 7.88 7.00 -1.65
N LEU A 62 6.68 7.59 -1.76
CA LEU A 62 6.33 8.47 -2.88
C LEU A 62 7.25 9.70 -2.93
N ILE A 63 7.46 10.36 -1.79
CA ILE A 63 8.38 11.50 -1.70
C ILE A 63 9.80 11.11 -2.12
N ALA A 64 10.29 9.93 -1.69
CA ALA A 64 11.60 9.43 -2.09
C ALA A 64 11.71 9.11 -3.60
N MET A 65 10.59 8.82 -4.26
CA MET A 65 10.48 8.65 -5.71
C MET A 65 10.31 9.99 -6.45
N GLY A 66 10.15 11.12 -5.75
CA GLY A 66 9.86 12.42 -6.34
C GLY A 66 8.38 12.66 -6.66
N GLU A 67 7.49 11.80 -6.14
CA GLU A 67 6.04 11.87 -6.35
C GLU A 67 5.32 12.66 -5.25
N GLU A 68 4.15 13.18 -5.59
CA GLU A 68 3.29 13.87 -4.62
C GLU A 68 2.72 12.87 -3.60
N PRO A 69 2.79 13.15 -2.28
CA PRO A 69 2.19 12.29 -1.27
C PRO A 69 0.67 12.25 -1.39
N ILE A 70 0.08 11.09 -1.08
CA ILE A 70 -1.38 10.94 -1.12
C ILE A 70 -2.00 11.68 0.07
N ASN A 71 -3.00 12.53 -0.22
CA ASN A 71 -3.91 13.03 0.80
C ASN A 71 -4.93 11.94 1.18
N TRP A 72 -4.69 11.27 2.29
CA TRP A 72 -5.54 10.19 2.79
C TRP A 72 -6.83 10.66 3.46
N GLN A 73 -6.98 11.97 3.71
CA GLN A 73 -8.19 12.51 4.34
C GLN A 73 -9.37 12.37 3.38
N LEU A 74 -10.37 11.59 3.81
CA LEU A 74 -11.63 11.45 3.07
C LEU A 74 -12.53 12.68 3.30
N PRO A 75 -13.40 13.01 2.33
CA PRO A 75 -14.41 14.04 2.51
C PRO A 75 -15.37 13.65 3.65
N GLU A 76 -15.81 14.65 4.41
CA GLU A 76 -16.73 14.44 5.55
C GLU A 76 -18.11 13.94 5.10
N LYS A 77 -18.55 14.37 3.91
CA LYS A 77 -19.82 13.98 3.30
C LYS A 77 -19.54 13.44 1.91
N VAL A 78 -20.08 12.26 1.63
CA VAL A 78 -20.03 11.65 0.30
C VAL A 78 -21.40 11.81 -0.33
N THR A 79 -21.48 12.53 -1.44
CA THR A 79 -22.66 12.51 -2.28
C THR A 79 -22.54 11.28 -3.18
N GLN A 80 -23.40 10.29 -2.99
CA GLN A 80 -23.52 9.21 -3.98
C GLN A 80 -24.25 9.79 -5.18
N THR A 81 -23.55 9.92 -6.30
CA THR A 81 -24.20 10.13 -7.59
C THR A 81 -25.03 8.87 -7.90
N PRO A 82 -26.31 9.00 -8.27
CA PRO A 82 -27.15 7.85 -8.63
C PRO A 82 -26.60 7.07 -9.83
#